data_AF-A0A6V8LPV6-F1
#
_entry.id   AF-A0A6V8LPV6-F1
#
_cell.length_a   1.000
_cell.length_b   1.000
_cell.length_c   1.000
_cell.angle_alpha   90.00
_cell.angle_beta   90.00
_cell.angle_gamma   90.00
#
_symmetry.space_group_name_H-M   'P 1'
#
loop_
_entity.id
_entity.type
_entity.pdbx_description
1 polymer ?
#
loop_
_entity_poly.entity_id
_entity_poly.type
_entity_poly.pdbx_seq_one_letter_code
_entity_poly.pdbx_strand_id
1 'polypeptide(L)'
;MKLVKVRPAVAIVWLLLAFGLAVGPPERAQAWDNGTASTPPMGWNSYDSFNWSVTEADVRANADYMRDNLRQHGWQYVVIDWAWYYPGRHNNSPNQDANLNPRLRMDANGRLLPDTTRFPSAAGSNGFKPSRTTCTPRG
;
A
#
# COMPACT_ATOMS: atom_id res chain seq x y z
N MET A 1 19.52 -2.72 -70.10
CA MET A 1 19.01 -2.83 -68.71
C MET A 1 17.97 -1.75 -68.46
N LYS A 2 16.69 -2.09 -68.27
CA LYS A 2 15.65 -1.11 -67.91
C LYS A 2 15.51 -1.06 -66.39
N LEU A 3 15.80 0.10 -65.81
CA LEU A 3 15.65 0.36 -64.38
C LEU A 3 14.15 0.35 -64.03
N VAL A 4 13.70 -0.61 -63.20
CA VAL A 4 12.32 -0.66 -62.74
C VAL A 4 12.13 0.45 -61.69
N LYS A 5 11.39 1.51 -62.05
CA LYS A 5 11.12 2.67 -61.20
C LYS A 5 9.97 2.31 -60.25
N VAL A 6 10.28 1.89 -59.03
CA VAL A 6 9.27 1.58 -58.01
C VAL A 6 8.47 2.85 -57.72
N ARG A 7 7.13 2.80 -57.90
CA ARG A 7 6.25 3.96 -57.72
C ARG A 7 6.17 4.31 -56.23
N PRO A 8 6.24 5.59 -55.83
CA PRO A 8 6.31 6.00 -54.42
C PRO A 8 5.12 5.51 -53.58
N ALA A 9 3.96 5.32 -54.20
CA ALA A 9 2.78 4.75 -53.54
C ALA A 9 3.00 3.30 -53.05
N VAL A 10 3.80 2.48 -53.74
CA VAL A 10 4.11 1.11 -53.32
C VAL A 10 5.05 1.13 -52.11
N ALA A 11 6.00 2.07 -52.07
CA ALA A 11 6.91 2.24 -50.92
C ALA A 11 6.16 2.69 -49.66
N ILE A 12 5.14 3.55 -49.79
CA ILE A 12 4.30 4.01 -48.67
C ILE A 12 3.45 2.87 -48.10
N VAL A 13 2.89 2.00 -48.96
CA VAL A 13 2.13 0.82 -48.52
C VAL A 13 3.02 -0.16 -47.76
N TRP A 14 4.26 -0.38 -48.20
CA TRP A 14 5.24 -1.19 -47.48
C TRP A 14 5.67 -0.57 -46.14
N LEU A 15 5.81 0.75 -46.08
CA LEU A 15 6.11 1.49 -44.83
C LEU A 15 4.96 1.38 -43.82
N LEU A 16 3.70 1.50 -44.26
CA LEU A 16 2.53 1.37 -43.39
C LEU A 16 2.31 -0.07 -42.91
N LEU A 17 2.56 -1.07 -43.75
CA LEU A 17 2.55 -2.49 -43.35
C LEU A 17 3.68 -2.82 -42.37
N ALA A 18 4.87 -2.26 -42.56
CA ALA A 18 5.99 -2.43 -41.64
C ALA A 18 5.75 -1.73 -40.28
N PHE A 19 5.03 -0.60 -40.26
CA PHE A 19 4.71 0.12 -39.02
C PHE A 19 3.52 -0.48 -38.26
N GLY A 20 2.54 -1.05 -38.96
CA GLY A 20 1.37 -1.71 -38.35
C GLY A 20 1.68 -3.03 -37.63
N LEU A 21 2.82 -3.66 -37.91
CA LEU A 21 3.26 -4.91 -37.29
C LEU A 21 4.07 -4.73 -35.99
N ALA A 22 4.38 -3.49 -35.60
CA ALA A 22 5.27 -3.22 -34.46
C ALA A 22 4.55 -3.13 -33.09
N VAL A 23 3.22 -3.23 -33.04
CA VAL A 23 2.49 -3.30 -31.76
C VAL A 23 2.45 -4.75 -31.30
N GLY A 24 3.54 -5.18 -30.67
CA GLY A 24 3.57 -6.44 -29.93
C GLY A 24 2.54 -6.41 -28.79
N PRO A 25 2.13 -7.58 -28.26
CA PRO A 25 1.31 -7.62 -27.05
C PRO A 25 1.98 -6.82 -25.93
N PRO A 26 1.22 -6.19 -25.02
CA PRO A 26 1.79 -5.49 -23.89
C PRO A 26 2.68 -6.47 -23.12
N GLU A 27 3.92 -6.06 -22.89
CA GLU A 27 4.86 -6.84 -22.08
C GLU A 27 4.24 -7.01 -20.69
N ARG A 28 4.13 -8.26 -20.22
CA ARG A 28 3.58 -8.51 -18.89
C ARG A 28 4.51 -7.89 -17.86
N ALA A 29 3.95 -7.08 -16.96
CA ALA A 29 4.69 -6.58 -15.81
C ALA A 29 5.33 -7.77 -15.07
N GLN A 30 6.65 -7.80 -15.03
CA GLN A 30 7.38 -8.80 -14.25
C GLN A 30 7.46 -8.30 -12.81
N ALA A 31 6.90 -9.08 -11.89
CA ALA A 31 7.07 -8.82 -10.46
C ALA A 31 8.52 -9.09 -10.06
N TRP A 32 9.02 -8.33 -9.09
CA TRP A 32 10.33 -8.59 -8.51
C TRP A 32 10.29 -9.92 -7.74
N ASP A 33 11.02 -10.93 -8.21
CA ASP A 33 11.06 -12.25 -7.59
C ASP A 33 12.03 -12.29 -6.40
N ASN A 34 11.57 -11.80 -5.26
CA ASN A 34 12.27 -11.88 -3.97
C ASN A 34 11.61 -12.88 -3.00
N GLY A 35 10.73 -13.75 -3.49
CA GLY A 35 9.99 -14.70 -2.66
C GLY A 35 8.92 -14.07 -1.76
N THR A 36 8.58 -12.79 -1.95
CA THR A 36 7.48 -12.13 -1.23
C THR A 36 6.31 -11.84 -2.17
N ALA A 37 5.09 -11.80 -1.62
CA ALA A 37 3.87 -11.48 -2.37
C ALA A 37 3.70 -12.28 -3.68
N SER A 38 3.90 -13.61 -3.61
CA SER A 38 3.70 -14.52 -4.75
C SER A 38 2.29 -14.47 -5.34
N THR A 39 1.33 -13.95 -4.58
CA THR A 39 0.03 -13.48 -5.04
C THR A 39 -0.18 -12.04 -4.60
N PRO A 40 -1.03 -11.25 -5.28
CA PRO A 40 -1.40 -9.92 -4.83
C PRO A 40 -1.83 -9.92 -3.34
N PRO A 41 -1.26 -9.05 -2.48
CA PRO A 41 -1.63 -8.97 -1.07
C PRO A 41 -3.11 -8.62 -0.91
N MET A 42 -3.84 -9.37 -0.09
CA MET A 42 -5.25 -9.14 0.22
C MET A 42 -5.44 -8.76 1.68
N GLY A 43 -6.11 -7.64 1.93
CA GLY A 43 -6.25 -7.12 3.28
C GLY A 43 -7.06 -5.83 3.37
N TRP A 44 -7.20 -5.34 4.60
CA TRP A 44 -7.85 -4.08 4.94
C TRP A 44 -6.82 -2.99 5.22
N ASN A 45 -7.17 -1.76 4.85
CA ASN A 45 -6.40 -0.55 5.12
C ASN A 45 -7.32 0.48 5.80
N SER A 46 -6.81 1.19 6.82
CA SER A 46 -7.62 2.12 7.61
C SER A 46 -8.03 3.40 6.90
N TYR A 47 -7.36 3.81 5.83
CA TYR A 47 -7.44 5.16 5.26
C TYR A 47 -8.85 5.53 4.79
N ASP A 48 -9.51 4.68 3.99
CA ASP A 48 -10.82 5.03 3.42
C ASP A 48 -11.91 5.14 4.48
N SER A 49 -11.77 4.41 5.60
CA SER A 49 -12.74 4.42 6.70
C SER A 49 -12.46 5.49 7.75
N PHE A 50 -11.18 5.71 8.08
CA PHE A 50 -10.77 6.48 9.25
C PHE A 50 -9.84 7.65 8.93
N ASN A 51 -9.37 7.76 7.67
CA ASN A 51 -8.28 8.63 7.28
C ASN A 51 -7.08 8.37 8.23
N TRP A 52 -6.52 9.41 8.83
CA TRP A 52 -5.43 9.33 9.80
C TRP A 52 -5.84 8.90 11.21
N SER A 53 -7.14 8.91 11.50
CA SER A 53 -7.68 9.00 12.86
C SER A 53 -7.99 7.65 13.51
N VAL A 54 -7.56 6.56 12.88
CA VAL A 54 -7.80 5.18 13.33
C VAL A 54 -7.23 4.94 14.74
N THR A 55 -7.94 4.14 15.54
CA THR A 55 -7.53 3.74 16.90
C THR A 55 -7.20 2.25 16.99
N GLU A 56 -6.54 1.85 18.07
CA GLU A 56 -6.26 0.43 18.35
C GLU A 56 -7.54 -0.42 18.41
N ALA A 57 -8.64 0.13 18.94
CA ALA A 57 -9.91 -0.56 19.01
C ALA A 57 -10.50 -0.81 17.61
N ASP A 58 -10.43 0.19 16.71
CA ASP A 58 -10.90 0.05 15.33
C ASP A 58 -10.09 -1.01 14.57
N VAL A 59 -8.76 -0.98 14.73
CA VAL A 59 -7.86 -1.97 14.12
C VAL A 59 -8.18 -3.37 14.61
N ARG A 60 -8.40 -3.54 15.93
CA ARG A 60 -8.76 -4.83 16.52
C ARG A 60 -10.10 -5.34 16.01
N ALA A 61 -11.12 -4.48 15.95
CA ALA A 61 -12.44 -4.87 15.45
C ALA A 61 -12.40 -5.31 13.98
N ASN A 62 -11.66 -4.59 13.12
CA ASN A 62 -11.49 -4.99 11.71
C ASN A 62 -10.69 -6.29 11.58
N ALA A 63 -9.65 -6.48 12.40
CA ALA A 63 -8.88 -7.71 12.43
C ALA A 63 -9.72 -8.91 12.89
N ASP A 64 -10.56 -8.75 13.92
CA ASP A 64 -11.47 -9.78 14.41
C ASP A 64 -12.51 -10.14 13.33
N TYR A 65 -13.10 -9.15 12.67
CA TYR A 65 -14.03 -9.38 11.56
C TYR A 65 -13.37 -10.13 10.40
N MET A 66 -12.17 -9.70 9.98
CA MET A 66 -11.41 -10.38 8.93
C MET A 66 -11.07 -11.82 9.31
N ARG A 67 -10.65 -12.07 10.56
CA ARG A 67 -10.36 -13.41 11.07
C ARG A 67 -11.57 -14.32 10.94
N ASP A 68 -12.74 -13.84 11.35
CA ASP A 68 -13.95 -14.65 11.46
C ASP A 68 -14.68 -14.82 10.12
N ASN A 69 -14.51 -13.90 9.17
CA ASN A 69 -15.33 -13.85 7.95
C ASN A 69 -14.55 -13.86 6.63
N LEU A 70 -13.30 -13.41 6.59
CA LEU A 70 -12.59 -13.17 5.33
C LEU A 70 -11.28 -13.97 5.19
N ARG A 71 -10.73 -14.46 6.31
CA ARG A 71 -9.46 -15.19 6.33
C ARG A 71 -9.50 -16.45 5.47
N GLN A 72 -10.62 -17.19 5.48
CA GLN A 72 -10.81 -18.38 4.63
C GLN A 72 -10.84 -18.06 3.13
N HIS A 73 -10.97 -16.77 2.77
CA HIS A 73 -10.93 -16.28 1.39
C HIS A 73 -9.61 -15.60 1.03
N GLY A 74 -8.57 -15.73 1.87
CA GLY A 74 -7.21 -15.23 1.59
C GLY A 74 -6.91 -13.82 2.11
N TRP A 75 -7.85 -13.15 2.78
CA TRP A 75 -7.62 -11.84 3.40
C TRP A 75 -6.78 -11.98 4.67
N GLN A 76 -5.63 -11.30 4.72
CA GLN A 76 -4.63 -11.57 5.77
C GLN A 76 -3.83 -10.34 6.25
N TYR A 77 -3.92 -9.20 5.56
CA TYR A 77 -3.21 -7.98 5.97
C TYR A 77 -4.15 -6.99 6.64
N VAL A 78 -3.76 -6.46 7.81
CA VAL A 78 -4.42 -5.36 8.50
C VAL A 78 -3.44 -4.19 8.54
N VAL A 79 -3.72 -3.14 7.77
CA VAL A 79 -2.80 -2.02 7.55
C VAL A 79 -3.29 -0.77 8.26
N ILE A 80 -2.47 -0.26 9.19
CA ILE A 80 -2.65 1.04 9.82
C ILE A 80 -2.02 2.06 8.89
N ASP A 81 -2.85 2.87 8.24
CA ASP A 81 -2.39 3.89 7.32
C ASP A 81 -1.98 5.17 8.07
N TRP A 82 -1.27 6.01 7.33
CA TRP A 82 -0.71 7.32 7.61
C TRP A 82 -1.03 8.03 8.95
N ALA A 83 0.01 8.72 9.45
CA ALA A 83 -0.05 9.59 10.62
C ALA A 83 -0.47 8.92 11.94
N TRP A 84 -0.24 7.62 12.11
CA TRP A 84 -0.41 6.87 13.37
C TRP A 84 0.43 7.39 14.56
N TYR A 85 1.47 8.18 14.29
CA TYR A 85 2.33 8.84 15.26
C TYR A 85 1.83 10.24 15.69
N TYR A 86 0.83 10.78 14.98
CA TYR A 86 0.31 12.12 15.24
C TYR A 86 -0.58 12.09 16.49
N PRO A 87 -0.36 12.99 17.46
CA PRO A 87 -1.03 12.90 18.75
C PRO A 87 -2.52 13.21 18.66
N GLY A 88 -3.32 12.47 19.44
CA GLY A 88 -4.74 12.75 19.62
C GLY A 88 -5.61 12.39 18.42
N ARG A 89 -6.85 12.91 18.46
CA ARG A 89 -7.83 12.85 17.37
C ARG A 89 -8.40 14.24 17.15
N HIS A 90 -8.28 14.76 15.95
CA HIS A 90 -8.62 16.13 15.61
C HIS A 90 -9.52 16.17 14.36
N ASN A 91 -10.27 17.26 14.21
CA ASN A 91 -11.15 17.44 13.04
C ASN A 91 -10.36 17.87 11.79
N ASN A 92 -9.15 18.37 11.97
CA ASN A 92 -8.29 18.84 10.89
C ASN A 92 -7.29 17.75 10.52
N SER A 93 -6.84 17.76 9.27
CA SER A 93 -5.74 16.91 8.82
C SER A 93 -4.49 17.18 9.66
N PRO A 94 -3.70 16.14 10.00
CA PRO A 94 -2.40 16.28 10.62
C PRO A 94 -1.54 17.30 9.89
N ASN A 95 -0.92 18.20 10.64
CA ASN A 95 0.02 19.16 10.08
C ASN A 95 1.21 18.40 9.46
N GLN A 96 1.56 18.74 8.21
CA GLN A 96 2.68 18.18 7.47
C GLN A 96 3.83 19.19 7.28
N ASP A 97 3.77 20.34 7.94
CA ASP A 97 4.84 21.32 7.88
C ASP A 97 6.11 20.88 8.63
N ALA A 98 7.21 21.58 8.35
CA ALA A 98 8.49 21.32 8.99
C ALA A 98 8.53 21.71 10.48
N ASN A 99 7.51 22.44 10.98
CA ASN A 99 7.47 22.91 12.36
C ASN A 99 7.04 21.80 13.33
N LEU A 100 6.56 20.64 12.82
CA LEU A 100 6.13 19.48 13.60
C LEU A 100 5.30 19.90 14.82
N ASN A 101 4.24 20.66 14.56
CA ASN A 101 3.34 21.16 15.60
C ASN A 101 1.97 20.46 15.49
N PRO A 102 1.55 19.70 16.51
CA PRO A 102 2.25 19.34 17.75
C PRO A 102 3.42 18.38 17.50
N ARG A 103 4.35 18.33 18.47
CA ARG A 103 5.53 17.46 18.38
C ARG A 103 5.11 16.00 18.25
N LEU A 104 5.70 15.33 17.26
CA LEU A 104 5.47 13.91 17.01
C LEU A 104 6.18 13.07 18.07
N ARG A 105 5.56 11.97 18.48
CA ARG A 105 6.18 11.02 19.40
C ARG A 105 7.34 10.33 18.68
N MET A 106 8.55 10.43 19.21
CA MET A 106 9.76 9.82 18.65
C MET A 106 10.64 9.20 19.73
N ASP A 107 11.42 8.19 19.35
CA ASP A 107 12.51 7.68 20.19
C ASP A 107 13.78 8.54 20.10
N ALA A 108 14.80 8.19 20.89
CA ALA A 108 16.07 8.92 20.93
C ALA A 108 16.85 8.92 19.60
N ASN A 109 16.49 8.05 18.65
CA ASN A 109 17.10 7.96 17.33
C ASN A 109 16.27 8.66 16.24
N GLY A 110 15.23 9.42 16.62
CA GLY A 110 14.34 10.10 15.68
C GLY A 110 13.38 9.17 14.94
N ARG A 111 13.11 7.97 15.45
CA ARG A 111 12.10 7.07 14.87
C ARG A 111 10.73 7.40 15.45
N LEU A 112 9.74 7.57 14.58
CA LEU A 112 8.36 7.83 14.98
C LEU A 112 7.79 6.67 15.79
N LEU A 113 7.04 6.99 16.83
CA LEU A 113 6.38 6.05 17.72
C LEU A 113 4.86 6.25 17.70
N PRO A 114 4.05 5.19 17.93
CA PRO A 114 2.60 5.31 17.87
C PRO A 114 2.07 6.30 18.90
N ASP A 115 1.10 7.12 18.53
CA ASP A 115 0.45 7.97 19.50
C ASP A 115 -0.26 7.11 20.55
N THR A 116 0.09 7.28 21.83
CA THR A 116 -0.43 6.43 22.91
C THR A 116 -1.88 6.77 23.27
N THR A 117 -2.41 7.90 22.81
CA THR A 117 -3.84 8.20 23.03
C THR A 117 -4.73 7.36 22.11
N ARG A 118 -4.27 7.08 20.88
CA ARG A 118 -4.97 6.20 19.93
C ARG A 118 -4.53 4.74 20.00
N PHE A 119 -3.28 4.50 20.41
CA PHE A 119 -2.69 3.17 20.58
C PHE A 119 -2.14 2.98 22.01
N PRO A 120 -3.01 2.79 23.01
CA PRO A 120 -2.59 2.69 24.41
C PRO A 120 -1.59 1.56 24.68
N SER A 121 -1.67 0.45 23.93
CA SER A 121 -0.73 -0.66 24.10
C SER A 121 0.72 -0.31 23.71
N ALA A 122 0.91 0.76 22.93
CA ALA A 122 2.22 1.26 22.51
C ALA A 122 2.93 2.11 23.58
N ALA A 123 2.38 2.20 24.79
CA ALA A 123 3.00 2.87 25.93
C ALA A 123 4.43 2.36 26.23
N GLY A 124 5.26 3.21 26.82
CA GLY A 124 6.68 2.89 27.05
C GLY A 124 7.45 2.72 25.74
N SER A 125 8.18 1.62 25.59
CA SER A 125 8.98 1.28 24.40
C SER A 125 8.32 0.20 23.52
N ASN A 126 7.03 -0.09 23.73
CA ASN A 126 6.36 -1.24 23.12
C ASN A 126 6.14 -1.09 21.60
N GLY A 127 5.97 0.14 21.10
CA GLY A 127 5.57 0.38 19.70
C GLY A 127 4.33 -0.43 19.31
N PHE A 128 4.28 -0.92 18.07
CA PHE A 128 3.18 -1.79 17.59
C PHE A 128 3.36 -3.28 17.91
N LYS A 129 4.33 -3.66 18.75
CA LYS A 129 4.52 -5.09 19.09
C LYS A 129 3.26 -5.71 19.73
N PRO A 130 2.57 -5.05 20.68
CA PRO A 130 1.37 -5.62 21.30
C PRO A 130 0.13 -5.63 20.40
N SER A 131 0.05 -4.72 19.43
CA SER A 131 -1.04 -4.66 18.44
C SER A 131 -0.91 -5.71 17.35
N ARG A 132 0.16 -6.52 17.35
CA ARG A 132 0.28 -7.71 16.52
C ARG A 132 -0.66 -8.77 17.10
N THR A 133 -1.95 -8.66 16.82
CA THR A 133 -2.92 -9.70 17.14
C THR A 133 -2.42 -10.99 16.52
N THR A 134 -2.05 -11.94 17.37
CA THR A 134 -1.71 -13.29 16.95
C THR A 134 -2.98 -13.91 16.35
N CYS A 135 -3.05 -13.94 15.02
CA CYS A 135 -3.97 -14.81 14.27
C CYS A 135 -3.55 -16.29 14.38
N THR A 136 -3.03 -16.70 15.54
CA THR A 136 -2.81 -18.09 15.88
C THR A 136 -4.16 -18.61 16.40
N PRO A 137 -4.69 -19.70 15.86
CA PRO A 137 -5.89 -20.30 16.41
C PRO A 137 -5.67 -20.53 17.91
N ARG A 138 -6.56 -20.00 18.76
CA ARG A 138 -6.76 -20.66 20.05
C ARG A 138 -7.38 -22.01 19.67
N GLY A 139 -6.66 -23.08 20.00
CA GLY A 139 -7.15 -24.45 19.80
C GLY A 139 -8.47 -24.69 20.49
#